data_AF-A0A3Q1H713-F1
#
_entry.id   AF-A0A3Q1H713-F1
#
_cell.length_a   1.000
_cell.length_b   1.000
_cell.length_c   1.000
_cell.angle_alpha   90.00
_cell.angle_beta   90.00
_cell.angle_gamma   90.00
#
_symmetry.space_group_name_H-M   'P 1'
#
loop_
_entity.id
_entity.type
_entity.pdbx_description
1 polymer ?
#
loop_
_entity_poly.entity_id
_entity_poly.type
_entity_poly.pdbx_seq_one_letter_code
_entity_poly.pdbx_strand_id
1 'polypeptide(L)'
;MASKRISIKQQHMKVNTMKVNATFETSSIDSTAVEEKLFGQVEEDEDSDDGPVVFICAKCKLPVGDSMSWDGSEDGQNQIRLKRVTDNVLVGKENRLCEVSKSSLCLILDVFCRGCHSVLGMVYASTPKNLDHKRSAFCFNVADIDSYVLGSASQTLAAEGPKEQPVTLEYRGIVEQQLTEMKMLVLSMAQRLEEIEAGLQEGCDDV
;
A
#
# COMPACT_ATOMS: atom_id res chain seq x y z
N MET A 1 26.06 -10.85 -59.12
CA MET A 1 27.45 -11.25 -58.80
C MET A 1 28.08 -10.16 -57.94
N ALA A 2 28.81 -10.60 -56.92
CA ALA A 2 29.34 -9.83 -55.81
C ALA A 2 30.33 -8.73 -56.23
N SER A 3 30.40 -7.66 -55.42
CA SER A 3 31.58 -6.81 -55.33
C SER A 3 31.98 -6.60 -53.87
N LYS A 4 33.28 -6.71 -53.63
CA LYS A 4 33.98 -6.96 -52.36
C LYS A 4 34.50 -5.68 -51.69
N ARG A 5 35.01 -5.92 -50.46
CA ARG A 5 36.06 -5.23 -49.68
C ARG A 5 35.46 -4.30 -48.60
N ILE A 6 35.95 -4.24 -47.37
CA ILE A 6 37.35 -4.19 -46.90
C ILE A 6 37.48 -4.83 -45.49
N SER A 7 38.63 -5.45 -45.25
CA SER A 7 39.11 -6.01 -43.97
C SER A 7 39.98 -4.98 -43.24
N ILE A 8 39.85 -4.84 -41.92
CA ILE A 8 40.86 -4.20 -41.06
C ILE A 8 41.11 -5.06 -39.82
N LYS A 9 42.39 -5.38 -39.62
CA LYS A 9 42.99 -6.20 -38.57
C LYS A 9 42.96 -5.48 -37.21
N GLN A 10 42.80 -6.23 -36.12
CA GLN A 10 43.20 -5.77 -34.79
C GLN A 10 44.34 -6.63 -34.23
N GLN A 11 45.33 -5.92 -33.72
CA GLN A 11 46.61 -6.40 -33.22
C GLN A 11 46.51 -6.90 -31.79
N HIS A 12 47.30 -7.94 -31.52
CA HIS A 12 47.62 -8.47 -30.19
C HIS A 12 48.50 -7.48 -29.41
N MET A 13 48.15 -7.16 -28.16
CA MET A 13 49.12 -6.77 -27.14
C MET A 13 48.97 -7.69 -25.92
N LYS A 14 50.08 -8.31 -25.53
CA LYS A 14 50.24 -9.19 -24.38
C LYS A 14 50.17 -8.38 -23.09
N VAL A 15 49.47 -8.88 -22.08
CA VAL A 15 49.67 -8.46 -20.68
C VAL A 15 50.02 -9.66 -19.81
N ASN A 16 51.10 -9.42 -19.08
CA ASN A 16 51.90 -10.19 -18.15
C ASN A 16 51.19 -11.25 -17.28
N THR A 17 51.81 -12.43 -17.22
CA THR A 17 51.47 -13.51 -16.29
C THR A 17 52.17 -13.25 -14.94
N MET A 18 51.41 -13.04 -13.87
CA MET A 18 51.91 -13.22 -12.50
C MET A 18 51.31 -14.49 -11.92
N LYS A 19 52.19 -15.43 -11.56
CA LYS A 19 51.85 -16.67 -10.86
C LYS A 19 51.46 -16.35 -9.43
N VAL A 20 50.30 -16.83 -8.99
CA VAL A 20 49.95 -16.91 -7.56
C VAL A 20 49.59 -18.36 -7.25
N ASN A 21 50.25 -18.93 -6.26
CA ASN A 21 50.19 -20.34 -5.88
C ASN A 21 48.78 -20.73 -5.38
N ALA A 22 48.30 -21.87 -5.85
CA ALA A 22 47.07 -22.51 -5.41
C ALA A 22 47.24 -23.16 -4.03
N THR A 23 46.53 -22.68 -3.02
CA THR A 23 46.04 -23.51 -1.90
C THR A 23 44.85 -22.79 -1.26
N PHE A 24 43.69 -23.47 -1.26
CA PHE A 24 42.42 -23.08 -0.63
C PHE A 24 41.48 -22.19 -1.46
N GLU A 25 40.69 -22.82 -2.33
CA GLU A 25 39.40 -22.26 -2.78
C GLU A 25 38.28 -22.95 -2.00
N THR A 26 37.75 -22.25 -1.00
CA THR A 26 36.39 -22.47 -0.51
C THR A 26 35.41 -21.98 -1.55
N SER A 27 34.42 -22.81 -1.89
CA SER A 27 33.32 -22.47 -2.79
C SER A 27 32.67 -21.14 -2.37
N SER A 28 32.90 -20.09 -3.17
CA SER A 28 32.16 -18.83 -3.08
C SER A 28 30.78 -19.08 -3.69
N ILE A 29 29.81 -19.40 -2.84
CA ILE A 29 28.42 -19.52 -3.24
C ILE A 29 27.92 -18.09 -3.46
N ASP A 30 27.57 -17.75 -4.69
CA ASP A 30 27.03 -16.45 -5.06
C ASP A 30 25.62 -16.31 -4.45
N SER A 31 25.52 -15.59 -3.33
CA SER A 31 24.27 -15.36 -2.60
C SER A 31 23.22 -14.57 -3.41
N THR A 32 23.59 -13.97 -4.55
CA THR A 32 22.67 -13.15 -5.35
C THR A 32 21.65 -13.99 -6.13
N ALA A 33 21.97 -15.24 -6.46
CA ALA A 33 21.07 -16.12 -7.21
C ALA A 33 19.90 -16.70 -6.37
N VAL A 34 19.93 -16.53 -5.05
CA VAL A 34 18.91 -17.06 -4.13
C VAL A 34 17.84 -16.02 -3.82
N GLU A 35 18.14 -14.72 -3.94
CA GLU A 35 17.19 -13.63 -3.65
C GLU A 35 16.18 -13.41 -4.79
N GLU A 36 16.58 -13.59 -6.06
CA GLU A 36 15.68 -13.41 -7.21
C GLU A 36 14.56 -14.47 -7.28
N LYS A 37 14.66 -15.56 -6.53
CA LYS A 37 13.63 -16.63 -6.49
C LYS A 37 12.67 -16.55 -5.31
N LEU A 38 12.83 -15.60 -4.38
CA LEU A 38 11.88 -15.37 -3.29
C LEU A 38 11.00 -14.14 -3.49
N PHE A 39 11.37 -13.23 -4.39
CA PHE A 39 10.54 -12.10 -4.79
C PHE A 39 10.09 -12.30 -6.23
N GLY A 40 9.25 -13.33 -6.42
CA GLY A 40 8.52 -13.49 -7.67
C GLY A 40 7.74 -12.20 -7.92
N GLN A 41 8.14 -11.48 -8.96
CA GLN A 41 7.29 -10.46 -9.56
C GLN A 41 6.11 -11.21 -10.17
N VAL A 42 5.06 -11.37 -9.36
CA VAL A 42 3.76 -11.76 -9.86
C VAL A 42 3.26 -10.52 -10.59
N GLU A 43 3.32 -10.54 -11.92
CA GLU A 43 2.41 -9.74 -12.73
C GLU A 43 1.03 -10.34 -12.48
N GLU A 44 0.44 -9.92 -11.36
CA GLU A 44 -0.93 -10.15 -11.00
C GLU A 44 -1.76 -9.25 -11.92
N ASP A 45 -2.23 -9.81 -13.04
CA ASP A 45 -3.52 -9.44 -13.60
C ASP A 45 -4.60 -9.81 -12.55
N GLU A 46 -4.59 -9.11 -11.42
CA GLU A 46 -5.63 -9.21 -10.41
C GLU A 46 -6.82 -8.44 -10.93
N ASP A 47 -7.97 -9.11 -11.01
CA ASP A 47 -9.27 -8.48 -11.04
C ASP A 47 -9.33 -7.53 -9.83
N SER A 48 -8.89 -6.27 -10.02
CA SER A 48 -8.78 -5.29 -8.96
C SER A 48 -10.21 -4.88 -8.59
N ASP A 49 -10.81 -5.63 -7.67
CA ASP A 49 -11.99 -5.20 -6.93
C ASP A 49 -11.53 -4.02 -6.08
N ASP A 50 -11.56 -2.83 -6.70
CA ASP A 50 -11.32 -1.57 -6.02
C ASP A 50 -12.19 -1.59 -4.76
N GLY A 51 -11.54 -1.55 -3.60
CA GLY A 51 -12.21 -1.69 -2.31
C GLY A 51 -13.34 -0.66 -2.11
N PRO A 52 -14.13 -0.80 -1.03
CA PRO A 52 -15.28 0.08 -0.79
C PRO A 52 -14.90 1.57 -0.89
N VAL A 53 -15.78 2.36 -1.51
CA VAL A 53 -15.52 3.78 -1.79
C VAL A 53 -16.39 4.65 -0.89
N VAL A 54 -15.79 5.67 -0.28
CA VAL A 54 -16.48 6.72 0.46
C VAL A 54 -16.57 7.97 -0.42
N PHE A 55 -17.77 8.52 -0.56
CA PHE A 55 -18.00 9.79 -1.23
C PHE A 55 -17.96 10.92 -0.20
N ILE A 56 -17.19 11.97 -0.51
CA ILE A 56 -16.97 13.12 0.39
C ILE A 56 -17.29 14.42 -0.34
N CYS A 57 -17.76 15.44 0.38
CA CYS A 57 -17.99 16.76 -0.20
C CYS A 57 -16.67 17.35 -0.73
N ALA A 58 -16.62 17.79 -1.99
CA ALA A 58 -15.39 18.29 -2.59
C ALA A 58 -14.84 19.54 -1.87
N LYS A 59 -15.72 20.36 -1.29
CA LYS A 59 -15.36 21.62 -0.63
C LYS A 59 -14.85 21.46 0.81
N CYS A 60 -15.52 20.64 1.63
CA CYS A 60 -15.21 20.53 3.07
C CYS A 60 -14.81 19.12 3.52
N LYS A 61 -14.75 18.15 2.59
CA LYS A 61 -14.34 16.76 2.82
C LYS A 61 -15.22 15.98 3.82
N LEU A 62 -16.40 16.52 4.16
CA LEU A 62 -17.37 15.83 5.00
C LEU A 62 -17.95 14.61 4.25
N PRO A 63 -17.96 13.40 4.83
CA PRO A 63 -18.50 12.21 4.17
C PRO A 63 -20.00 12.28 3.94
N VAL A 64 -20.45 12.00 2.72
CA VAL A 64 -21.86 12.12 2.29
C VAL A 64 -22.50 10.77 2.00
N GLY A 65 -21.72 9.74 1.71
CA GLY A 65 -22.21 8.38 1.45
C GLY A 65 -21.08 7.44 1.06
N ASP A 66 -21.45 6.24 0.62
CA ASP A 66 -20.53 5.18 0.26
C ASP A 66 -21.10 4.26 -0.84
N SER A 67 -20.22 3.48 -1.47
CA SER A 67 -20.55 2.59 -2.58
C SER A 67 -21.48 1.43 -2.19
N MET A 68 -21.67 1.11 -0.90
CA MET A 68 -22.60 0.06 -0.47
C MET A 68 -24.07 0.44 -0.69
N SER A 69 -24.31 1.72 -0.98
CA SER A 69 -25.64 2.26 -1.31
C SER A 69 -25.81 2.60 -2.79
N TRP A 70 -24.87 2.22 -3.66
CA TRP A 70 -24.87 2.56 -5.08
C TRP A 70 -26.16 2.12 -5.81
N ASP A 71 -26.68 3.01 -6.65
CA ASP A 71 -27.88 2.81 -7.47
C ASP A 71 -27.65 3.05 -8.98
N GLY A 72 -26.43 3.44 -9.36
CA GLY A 72 -26.02 3.66 -10.75
C GLY A 72 -25.50 5.07 -11.02
N SER A 73 -25.04 5.30 -12.25
CA SER A 73 -24.64 6.61 -12.76
C SER A 73 -25.66 7.14 -13.78
N GLU A 74 -25.55 8.43 -14.09
CA GLU A 74 -26.19 9.08 -15.22
C GLU A 74 -25.14 9.92 -15.94
N ASP A 75 -24.51 9.32 -16.95
CA ASP A 75 -23.34 9.90 -17.63
C ASP A 75 -23.69 11.23 -18.33
N GLY A 76 -24.91 11.32 -18.90
CA GLY A 76 -25.36 12.53 -19.59
C GLY A 76 -25.49 13.76 -18.69
N GLN A 77 -25.64 13.56 -17.37
CA GLN A 77 -25.74 14.63 -16.38
C GLN A 77 -24.50 14.69 -15.47
N ASN A 78 -23.52 13.82 -15.69
CA ASN A 78 -22.35 13.62 -14.84
C ASN A 78 -22.72 13.47 -13.36
N GLN A 79 -23.67 12.57 -13.09
CA GLN A 79 -24.20 12.32 -11.75
C GLN A 79 -24.05 10.85 -11.35
N ILE A 80 -23.88 10.63 -10.06
CA ILE A 80 -24.01 9.31 -9.43
C ILE A 80 -25.28 9.25 -8.60
N ARG A 81 -25.81 8.05 -8.38
CA ARG A 81 -27.00 7.83 -7.57
C ARG A 81 -26.73 6.89 -6.41
N LEU A 82 -27.16 7.30 -5.22
CA LEU A 82 -27.10 6.50 -4.00
C LEU A 82 -28.52 6.31 -3.43
N LYS A 83 -28.83 5.11 -2.93
CA LYS A 83 -30.10 4.80 -2.24
C LYS A 83 -30.14 5.39 -0.83
N ARG A 84 -28.98 5.55 -0.19
CA ARG A 84 -28.82 6.03 1.19
C ARG A 84 -27.66 7.00 1.26
N VAL A 85 -27.72 7.92 2.21
CA VAL A 85 -26.71 8.95 2.48
C VAL A 85 -26.53 9.08 3.99
N THR A 86 -25.48 9.76 4.41
CA THR A 86 -25.24 10.06 5.84
C THR A 86 -26.07 11.28 6.30
N ASP A 87 -26.13 11.51 7.61
CA ASP A 87 -26.78 12.69 8.22
C ASP A 87 -26.07 14.03 7.92
N ASN A 88 -25.00 13.97 7.14
CA ASN A 88 -24.24 15.11 6.63
C ASN A 88 -24.85 15.68 5.33
N VAL A 89 -25.90 15.06 4.81
CA VAL A 89 -26.65 15.53 3.64
C VAL A 89 -28.01 16.05 4.08
N LEU A 90 -28.34 17.27 3.65
CA LEU A 90 -29.62 17.92 3.95
C LEU A 90 -30.45 18.00 2.67
N VAL A 91 -31.72 17.59 2.71
CA VAL A 91 -32.65 17.78 1.60
C VAL A 91 -33.34 19.14 1.75
N GLY A 92 -33.31 19.93 0.67
CA GLY A 92 -34.01 21.21 0.60
C GLY A 92 -35.51 21.06 0.76
N LYS A 93 -36.19 22.18 1.05
CA LYS A 93 -37.65 22.22 1.19
C LYS A 93 -38.35 22.79 -0.04
N GLU A 94 -37.61 23.48 -0.90
CA GLU A 94 -38.14 24.19 -2.05
C GLU A 94 -38.00 23.36 -3.32
N ASN A 95 -39.13 23.01 -3.92
CA ASN A 95 -39.17 22.29 -5.20
C ASN A 95 -38.77 23.24 -6.34
N ARG A 96 -37.95 22.74 -7.27
CA ARG A 96 -37.70 23.38 -8.58
C ARG A 96 -38.08 22.45 -9.72
N LEU A 97 -38.42 23.05 -10.86
CA LEU A 97 -38.68 22.31 -12.10
C LEU A 97 -37.36 21.96 -12.78
N CYS A 98 -37.23 20.70 -13.17
CA CYS A 98 -36.12 20.20 -13.96
C CYS A 98 -36.66 19.61 -15.26
N GLU A 99 -36.19 20.13 -16.39
CA GLU A 99 -36.47 19.56 -17.70
C GLU A 99 -35.40 18.52 -18.02
N VAL A 100 -35.77 17.24 -17.97
CA VAL A 100 -34.84 16.12 -18.24
C VAL A 100 -34.79 15.81 -19.73
N SER A 101 -35.88 16.04 -20.45
CA SER A 101 -35.98 15.96 -21.91
C SER A 101 -37.09 16.89 -22.41
N LYS A 102 -37.12 17.16 -23.72
CA LYS A 102 -38.04 18.10 -24.41
C LYS A 102 -39.54 17.91 -24.11
N SER A 103 -39.94 16.87 -23.39
CA SER A 103 -41.32 16.57 -23.01
C SER A 103 -41.48 15.98 -21.61
N SER A 104 -40.42 15.94 -20.79
CA SER A 104 -40.47 15.37 -19.43
C SER A 104 -39.97 16.38 -18.40
N LEU A 105 -40.92 16.96 -17.66
CA LEU A 105 -40.69 17.83 -16.52
C LEU A 105 -40.75 17.03 -15.22
N CYS A 106 -39.78 17.25 -14.36
CA CYS A 106 -39.70 16.68 -13.02
C CYS A 106 -39.72 17.79 -11.96
N LEU A 107 -40.22 17.47 -10.77
CA LEU A 107 -40.00 18.29 -9.57
C LEU A 107 -38.81 17.70 -8.82
N ILE A 108 -37.83 18.55 -8.51
CA ILE A 108 -36.62 18.15 -7.80
C ILE A 108 -36.42 19.03 -6.57
N LEU A 109 -35.73 18.47 -5.57
CA LEU A 109 -35.24 19.17 -4.39
C LEU A 109 -33.73 19.13 -4.41
N ASP A 110 -33.07 20.25 -4.13
CA ASP A 110 -31.62 20.28 -3.98
C ASP A 110 -31.19 19.53 -2.71
N VAL A 111 -30.01 18.91 -2.77
CA VAL A 111 -29.35 18.37 -1.58
C VAL A 111 -28.10 19.16 -1.27
N PHE A 112 -27.87 19.39 0.02
CA PHE A 112 -26.83 20.27 0.52
C PHE A 112 -25.89 19.54 1.45
N CYS A 113 -24.62 19.92 1.43
CA CYS A 113 -23.68 19.51 2.46
C CYS A 113 -23.99 20.22 3.78
N ARG A 114 -24.16 19.48 4.87
CA ARG A 114 -24.38 20.04 6.22
C ARG A 114 -23.20 20.87 6.72
N GLY A 115 -21.98 20.54 6.31
CA GLY A 115 -20.77 21.23 6.76
C GLY A 115 -20.62 22.63 6.15
N CYS A 116 -20.63 22.71 4.81
CA CYS A 116 -20.34 23.95 4.09
C CYS A 116 -21.53 24.57 3.34
N HIS A 117 -22.71 23.96 3.44
CA HIS A 117 -23.96 24.39 2.80
C HIS A 117 -23.91 24.52 1.27
N SER A 118 -22.90 23.93 0.61
CA SER A 118 -22.88 23.85 -0.85
C SER A 118 -23.94 22.87 -1.35
N VAL A 119 -24.52 23.15 -2.51
CA VAL A 119 -25.33 22.18 -3.25
C VAL A 119 -24.42 21.05 -3.69
N LEU A 120 -24.85 19.80 -3.49
CA LEU A 120 -24.13 18.61 -3.91
C LEU A 120 -24.82 17.88 -5.07
N GLY A 121 -26.09 18.22 -5.32
CA GLY A 121 -26.93 17.55 -6.31
C GLY A 121 -28.41 17.72 -5.98
N MET A 122 -29.21 16.69 -6.25
CA MET A 122 -30.66 16.74 -6.13
C MET A 122 -31.32 15.37 -5.85
N VAL A 123 -32.58 15.41 -5.43
CA VAL A 123 -33.50 14.25 -5.39
C VAL A 123 -34.74 14.56 -6.21
N TYR A 124 -35.29 13.54 -6.87
CA TYR A 124 -36.53 13.66 -7.62
C TYR A 124 -37.73 13.52 -6.69
N ALA A 125 -38.46 14.63 -6.46
CA ALA A 125 -39.69 14.63 -5.65
C ALA A 125 -40.90 14.13 -6.46
N SER A 126 -40.95 14.42 -7.76
CA SER A 126 -42.00 13.91 -8.66
C SER A 126 -41.46 13.72 -10.07
N THR A 127 -41.82 12.58 -10.66
CA THR A 127 -41.35 12.14 -11.97
C THR A 127 -42.51 11.61 -12.81
N PRO A 128 -42.47 11.77 -14.14
CA PRO A 128 -43.35 11.04 -15.04
C PRO A 128 -43.00 9.54 -15.04
N LYS A 129 -43.94 8.69 -15.48
CA LYS A 129 -43.85 7.22 -15.39
C LYS A 129 -42.57 6.63 -16.00
N ASN A 130 -42.08 7.21 -17.10
CA ASN A 130 -40.85 6.79 -17.75
C ASN A 130 -39.56 7.09 -16.93
N LEU A 131 -39.65 7.97 -15.93
CA LEU A 131 -38.54 8.37 -15.07
C LEU A 131 -38.74 7.94 -13.61
N ASP A 132 -39.73 7.08 -13.33
CA ASP A 132 -40.06 6.71 -11.94
C ASP A 132 -38.94 5.94 -11.24
N HIS A 133 -38.12 5.21 -12.00
CA HIS A 133 -36.92 4.55 -11.50
C HIS A 133 -35.90 5.52 -10.89
N LYS A 134 -35.97 6.83 -11.19
CA LYS A 134 -35.07 7.86 -10.64
C LYS A 134 -35.56 8.47 -9.32
N ARG A 135 -36.82 8.23 -8.92
CA ARG A 135 -37.47 8.90 -7.77
C ARG A 135 -36.86 8.53 -6.41
N SER A 136 -36.24 7.36 -6.31
CA SER A 136 -35.86 6.75 -5.03
C SER A 136 -34.36 6.82 -4.73
N ALA A 137 -33.66 7.84 -5.26
CA ALA A 137 -32.23 7.97 -5.10
C ALA A 137 -31.76 9.42 -4.96
N PHE A 138 -30.65 9.59 -4.23
CA PHE A 138 -29.88 10.81 -4.12
C PHE A 138 -28.95 10.92 -5.31
N CYS A 139 -29.16 11.93 -6.15
CA CYS A 139 -28.35 12.19 -7.33
C CYS A 139 -27.28 13.24 -6.98
N PHE A 140 -26.02 12.84 -6.93
CA PHE A 140 -24.89 13.73 -6.64
C PHE A 140 -24.19 14.11 -7.93
N ASN A 141 -23.86 15.39 -8.08
CA ASN A 141 -23.01 15.85 -9.17
C ASN A 141 -21.58 15.40 -8.89
N VAL A 142 -20.95 14.73 -9.86
CA VAL A 142 -19.56 14.27 -9.73
C VAL A 142 -18.59 15.44 -9.48
N ALA A 143 -18.91 16.64 -9.97
CA ALA A 143 -18.08 17.84 -9.73
C ALA A 143 -18.13 18.37 -8.29
N ASP A 144 -19.15 18.01 -7.51
CA ASP A 144 -19.38 18.55 -6.15
C ASP A 144 -18.95 17.55 -5.05
N ILE A 145 -18.48 16.35 -5.44
CA ILE A 145 -18.03 15.29 -4.54
C ILE A 145 -16.67 14.75 -4.98
N ASP A 146 -15.89 14.22 -4.03
CA ASP A 146 -14.71 13.39 -4.31
C ASP A 146 -14.96 11.96 -3.83
N SER A 147 -14.15 11.01 -4.30
CA SER A 147 -14.15 9.62 -3.87
C SER A 147 -12.85 9.27 -3.14
N TYR A 148 -12.96 8.42 -2.13
CA TYR A 148 -11.83 7.83 -1.42
C TYR A 148 -12.03 6.32 -1.31
N VAL A 149 -11.11 5.54 -1.89
CA VAL A 149 -11.10 4.08 -1.79
C VAL A 149 -10.52 3.69 -0.43
N LEU A 150 -11.27 2.92 0.37
CA LEU A 150 -10.79 2.46 1.67
C LEU A 150 -9.55 1.57 1.49
N GLY A 151 -8.52 1.82 2.30
CA GLY A 151 -7.24 1.11 2.23
C GLY A 151 -6.25 1.66 1.20
N SER A 152 -6.62 2.68 0.41
CA SER A 152 -5.71 3.28 -0.58
C SER A 152 -4.57 4.12 0.00
N ALA A 153 -4.57 4.40 1.30
CA ALA A 153 -3.50 5.14 1.97
C ALA A 153 -2.21 4.30 2.02
N SER A 154 -1.21 4.70 1.23
CA SER A 154 0.08 4.00 1.11
C SER A 154 1.16 4.52 2.07
N GLN A 155 0.94 5.67 2.70
CA GLN A 155 1.92 6.26 3.61
C GLN A 155 1.75 5.70 5.02
N THR A 156 2.66 4.81 5.39
CA THR A 156 2.88 4.43 6.79
C THR A 156 3.72 5.50 7.45
N LEU A 157 3.26 6.06 8.58
CA LEU A 157 4.18 6.74 9.48
C LEU A 157 5.18 5.69 9.92
N ALA A 158 6.40 5.78 9.40
CA ALA A 158 7.50 4.96 9.86
C ALA A 158 7.60 5.18 11.37
N ALA A 159 7.11 4.21 12.14
CA ALA A 159 7.57 4.04 13.50
C ALA A 159 9.05 3.68 13.35
N GLU A 160 9.87 4.73 13.35
CA GLU A 160 11.33 4.67 13.35
C GLU A 160 11.96 4.24 12.01
N GLY A 161 13.24 4.56 11.84
CA GLY A 161 13.92 4.59 10.54
C GLY A 161 13.96 3.25 9.81
N PRO A 162 14.58 3.19 8.60
CA PRO A 162 14.78 1.93 7.90
C PRO A 162 15.68 1.04 8.77
N LYS A 163 15.06 0.11 9.53
CA LYS A 163 15.58 -1.11 10.21
C LYS A 163 15.07 -1.35 11.63
N GLU A 164 14.23 -0.50 12.24
CA GLU A 164 13.72 -0.81 13.58
C GLU A 164 12.40 -1.58 13.46
N GLN A 165 12.54 -2.91 13.27
CA GLN A 165 11.43 -3.83 13.45
C GLN A 165 10.87 -3.64 14.87
N PRO A 166 9.57 -3.34 15.04
CA PRO A 166 9.02 -3.11 16.36
C PRO A 166 9.27 -4.35 17.21
N VAL A 167 9.81 -4.14 18.41
CA VAL A 167 10.09 -5.21 19.37
C VAL A 167 8.76 -5.87 19.73
N THR A 168 8.49 -7.04 19.15
CA THR A 168 7.30 -7.82 19.47
C THR A 168 7.53 -8.61 20.77
N LEU A 169 6.44 -9.04 21.41
CA LEU A 169 6.52 -9.87 22.62
C LEU A 169 7.28 -11.18 22.37
N GLU A 170 7.14 -11.74 21.18
CA GLU A 170 7.84 -12.95 20.73
C GLU A 170 9.34 -12.67 20.55
N TYR A 171 9.71 -11.53 19.95
CA TYR A 171 11.11 -11.13 19.79
C TYR A 171 11.79 -10.94 21.14
N ARG A 172 11.10 -10.38 22.14
CA ARG A 172 11.62 -10.25 23.50
C ARG A 172 11.97 -11.62 24.10
N GLY A 173 11.10 -12.62 23.95
CA GLY A 173 11.34 -13.97 24.46
C GLY A 173 12.58 -14.63 23.82
N ILE A 174 12.75 -14.44 22.51
CA ILE A 174 13.92 -14.94 21.77
C ILE A 174 15.21 -14.29 22.28
N VAL A 175 15.21 -12.96 22.44
CA VAL A 175 16.38 -12.21 22.94
C VAL A 175 16.74 -12.60 24.37
N GLU A 176 15.75 -12.77 25.26
CA GLU A 176 15.96 -13.20 26.64
C GLU A 176 16.56 -14.63 26.70
N GLN A 177 16.12 -15.53 25.83
CA GLN A 177 16.69 -16.86 25.73
C GLN A 177 18.15 -16.80 25.25
N GLN A 178 18.43 -16.05 24.17
CA GLN A 178 19.80 -15.89 23.65
C GLN A 178 20.75 -15.28 24.69
N LEU A 179 20.28 -14.28 25.45
CA LEU A 179 21.06 -13.69 26.55
C LEU A 179 21.34 -14.70 27.66
N THR A 180 20.39 -15.59 27.96
CA THR A 180 20.57 -16.64 28.97
C THR A 180 21.60 -17.68 28.52
N GLU A 181 21.54 -18.11 27.26
CA GLU A 181 22.52 -19.03 26.66
C GLU A 181 23.92 -18.42 26.65
N MET A 182 24.04 -17.15 26.23
CA MET A 182 25.30 -16.42 26.23
C MET A 182 25.87 -16.26 27.65
N LYS A 183 25.01 -15.98 28.64
CA LYS A 183 25.41 -15.92 30.05
C LYS A 183 25.97 -17.25 30.55
N MET A 184 25.33 -18.37 30.22
CA MET A 184 25.84 -19.69 30.62
C MET A 184 27.20 -19.99 29.99
N LEU A 185 27.38 -19.66 28.70
CA LEU A 185 28.66 -19.83 28.01
C LEU A 185 29.78 -19.03 28.70
N VAL A 186 29.53 -17.75 29.00
CA VAL A 186 30.51 -16.86 29.64
C VAL A 186 30.88 -17.37 31.05
N LEU A 187 29.91 -17.81 31.84
CA LEU A 187 30.18 -18.38 33.17
C LEU A 187 31.01 -19.66 33.10
N SER A 188 30.74 -20.54 32.14
CA SER A 188 31.55 -21.75 31.92
C SER A 188 32.99 -21.42 31.51
N MET A 189 33.18 -20.42 30.64
CA MET A 189 34.51 -19.94 30.27
C MET A 189 35.26 -19.35 31.46
N ALA A 190 34.59 -18.55 32.30
CA ALA A 190 35.18 -17.98 33.51
C ALA A 190 35.62 -19.07 34.49
N GLN A 191 34.78 -20.08 34.74
CA GLN A 191 35.13 -21.20 35.62
C GLN A 191 36.35 -21.97 35.09
N ARG A 192 36.40 -22.26 33.78
CA ARG A 192 37.55 -22.95 33.18
C ARG A 192 38.84 -22.12 33.25
N LEU A 193 38.74 -20.79 33.19
CA LEU A 193 39.89 -19.90 33.38
C LEU A 193 40.38 -19.94 34.83
N GLU A 194 39.48 -19.89 35.81
CA GLU A 194 39.84 -20.01 37.23
C GLU A 194 40.55 -21.34 37.52
N GLU A 195 40.08 -22.46 36.96
CA GLU A 195 40.73 -23.78 37.11
C GLU A 195 42.15 -23.80 36.52
N ILE A 196 42.37 -23.13 35.38
CA ILE A 196 43.69 -23.01 34.75
C ILE A 196 44.62 -22.09 35.57
N GLU A 197 44.10 -20.97 36.07
CA GLU A 197 44.85 -20.03 36.89
C GLU A 197 45.30 -20.67 38.21
N ALA A 198 44.44 -21.44 38.87
CA ALA A 198 44.78 -22.17 40.09
C ALA A 198 45.87 -23.23 39.85
N GLY A 199 45.77 -24.01 38.76
CA GLY A 199 46.78 -25.01 38.40
C GLY A 199 48.14 -24.41 38.02
N LEU A 200 48.18 -23.17 37.52
CA LEU A 200 49.42 -22.44 37.24
C LEU A 200 50.08 -21.90 38.52
N GLN A 201 49.30 -21.59 39.56
CA GLN A 201 49.82 -21.16 40.86
C GLN A 201 50.48 -22.33 41.63
N GLU A 202 49.87 -23.51 41.63
CA GLU A 202 50.45 -24.70 42.29
C GLU A 202 51.79 -25.15 41.65
N GLY A 203 52.01 -24.89 40.36
CA GLY A 203 53.27 -25.20 39.67
C GLY A 203 54.40 -24.20 39.91
N CYS A 204 54.15 -23.07 40.56
CA CYS A 204 55.15 -22.03 40.82
C CYS A 204 55.71 -22.05 42.26
N ASP A 205 55.09 -22.83 43.16
CA ASP A 205 55.53 -22.99 44.55
C ASP A 205 56.58 -24.12 44.74
N ASP A 206 56.93 -24.84 43.67
CA ASP A 206 57.89 -25.97 43.65
C ASP A 206 59.29 -25.61 43.06
N VAL A 207 59.73 -24.34 43.20
CA VAL A 207 61.11 -23.90 42.83
C VAL A 207 61.83 -23.22 43.98
#